data_AF-A0AAW7W1D6-F1
#
_entry.id   AF-A0AAW7W1D6-F1
#
_cell.length_a   1.000
_cell.length_b   1.000
_cell.length_c   1.000
_cell.angle_alpha   90.00
_cell.angle_beta   90.00
_cell.angle_gamma   90.00
#
_symmetry.space_group_name_H-M   'P 1'
#
loop_
_entity.id
_entity.type
_entity.pdbx_description
1 polymer ?
#
loop_
_entity_poly.entity_id
_entity_poly.type
_entity_poly.pdbx_seq_one_letter_code
_entity_poly.pdbx_strand_id
1 'polypeptide(L)'
;MDIVKNNLTNLIPIVNPALKIEKGIKLAIMYRILPTTEIDSSELVKEAYKKLYGENIPESADTIFNAFIPFLDFCRAKLILLNHNVRNLEQEELLRLVYLHLDEIFNGYSDLESLFNRYFDLMYSFSNMMPVPKYFNGSDNKNGKGTWELNKDYPSIYYKNLEDEDSSIDNVTEMKKWLDENMEKYRIEQMYMLEPPYPIDEYYGYNDDKLDNLISFIKNAIRLIEDRFN
;
A
#
# COMPACT_ATOMS: atom_id res chain seq x y z
N MET A 1 15.70 19.09 3.74
CA MET A 1 15.10 18.54 2.51
C MET A 1 13.69 19.09 2.41
N ASP A 2 13.29 19.61 1.25
CA ASP A 2 11.91 20.04 1.03
C ASP A 2 11.08 18.82 0.64
N ILE A 3 10.26 18.30 1.56
CA ILE A 3 9.51 17.05 1.32
C ILE A 3 8.49 17.19 0.20
N VAL A 4 7.99 18.40 -0.01
CA VAL A 4 7.07 18.72 -1.11
C VAL A 4 7.75 18.58 -2.48
N LYS A 5 9.09 18.65 -2.51
CA LYS A 5 9.91 18.33 -3.69
C LYS A 5 10.39 16.88 -3.68
N ASN A 6 10.20 16.16 -2.58
CA ASN A 6 10.60 14.78 -2.36
C ASN A 6 9.41 13.83 -2.53
N ASN A 7 8.80 13.88 -3.71
CA ASN A 7 7.56 13.19 -3.97
C ASN A 7 7.75 11.68 -4.25
N LEU A 8 8.96 11.25 -4.62
CA LEU A 8 9.24 9.88 -5.08
C LEU A 8 10.23 9.10 -4.21
N THR A 9 10.71 9.69 -3.12
CA THR A 9 11.65 9.02 -2.21
C THR A 9 10.91 8.48 -1.00
N ASN A 10 11.29 7.27 -0.61
CA ASN A 10 10.81 6.60 0.60
C ASN A 10 11.04 7.47 1.85
N LEU A 11 9.98 7.73 2.62
CA LEU A 11 10.00 8.55 3.82
C LEU A 11 10.43 7.79 5.09
N ILE A 12 10.41 6.45 5.08
CA ILE A 12 10.84 5.63 6.22
C ILE A 12 12.22 6.05 6.75
N PRO A 13 13.31 6.12 5.95
CA PRO A 13 14.64 6.45 6.47
C PRO A 13 14.79 7.93 6.86
N ILE A 14 13.83 8.78 6.50
CA ILE A 14 13.80 10.19 6.90
C ILE A 14 13.17 10.30 8.30
N VAL A 15 12.06 9.61 8.53
CA VAL A 15 11.34 9.62 9.82
C VAL A 15 11.99 8.70 10.85
N ASN A 16 12.54 7.56 10.41
CA ASN A 16 13.21 6.56 11.21
C ASN A 16 14.67 6.36 10.73
N PRO A 17 15.60 7.29 11.03
CA PRO A 17 16.97 7.26 10.49
C PRO A 17 17.77 5.98 10.78
N ALA A 18 17.43 5.27 11.86
CA ALA A 18 18.04 3.99 12.21
C ALA A 18 17.82 2.90 11.14
N LEU A 19 16.76 3.02 10.33
CA LEU A 19 16.44 2.06 9.26
C LEU A 19 17.15 2.37 7.93
N LYS A 20 17.94 3.45 7.84
CA LYS A 20 18.64 3.87 6.61
C LYS A 20 19.64 2.83 6.06
N ILE A 21 19.97 1.80 6.84
CA ILE A 21 20.87 0.72 6.43
C ILE A 21 20.25 -0.22 5.39
N GLU A 22 18.92 -0.25 5.26
CA GLU A 22 18.20 -1.07 4.28
C GLU A 22 17.48 -0.24 3.21
N LYS A 23 17.00 -0.90 2.15
CA LYS A 23 16.21 -0.29 1.06
C LYS A 23 15.10 -1.21 0.56
N GLY A 24 14.11 -0.66 -0.14
CA GLY A 24 13.05 -1.41 -0.83
C GLY A 24 12.31 -2.38 0.10
N ILE A 25 12.19 -3.65 -0.32
CA ILE A 25 11.46 -4.71 0.41
C ILE A 25 11.98 -4.87 1.84
N LYS A 26 13.30 -4.93 2.03
CA LYS A 26 13.92 -5.15 3.36
C LYS A 26 13.58 -4.01 4.32
N LEU A 27 13.69 -2.78 3.85
CA LEU A 27 13.34 -1.58 4.59
C LEU A 27 11.85 -1.59 4.99
N ALA A 28 10.97 -1.91 4.04
CA ALA A 28 9.53 -1.98 4.29
C ALA A 28 9.17 -3.06 5.33
N ILE A 29 9.76 -4.25 5.23
CA ILE A 29 9.56 -5.31 6.22
C ILE A 29 10.07 -4.87 7.59
N MET A 30 11.28 -4.32 7.68
CA MET A 30 11.84 -3.84 8.95
C MET A 30 10.97 -2.77 9.60
N TYR A 31 10.42 -1.84 8.82
CA TYR A 31 9.50 -0.82 9.30
C TYR A 31 8.22 -1.42 9.92
N ARG A 32 7.71 -2.54 9.39
CA ARG A 32 6.52 -3.23 9.91
C ARG A 32 6.77 -4.07 11.16
N ILE A 33 7.97 -4.65 11.33
CA ILE A 33 8.27 -5.59 12.43
C ILE A 33 8.98 -4.93 13.61
N LEU A 34 9.56 -3.75 13.43
CA LEU A 34 10.27 -3.03 14.48
C LEU A 34 9.38 -1.93 15.08
N PRO A 35 9.54 -1.63 16.37
CA PRO A 35 8.88 -0.48 16.99
C PRO A 35 9.44 0.80 16.36
N THR A 36 8.64 1.45 15.53
CA THR A 36 9.03 2.64 14.76
C THR A 36 8.00 3.75 14.92
N THR A 37 8.40 4.98 14.59
CA THR A 37 7.45 6.09 14.48
C THR A 37 6.71 5.98 13.15
N GLU A 38 5.39 6.06 13.18
CA GLU A 38 4.57 6.08 11.98
C GLU A 38 4.88 7.32 11.13
N ILE A 39 4.95 7.15 9.80
CA ILE A 39 5.39 8.21 8.91
C ILE A 39 4.43 9.41 8.94
N ASP A 40 3.13 9.15 8.94
CA ASP A 40 2.06 10.15 8.95
C ASP A 40 1.92 10.85 10.32
N SER A 41 2.42 10.26 11.41
CA SER A 41 2.50 10.92 12.70
C SER A 41 3.61 11.98 12.77
N SER A 42 4.55 12.00 11.82
CA SER A 42 5.68 12.93 11.78
C SER A 42 5.26 14.36 11.47
N GLU A 43 5.65 15.33 12.30
CA GLU A 43 5.40 16.77 12.06
C GLU A 43 5.95 17.24 10.70
N LEU A 44 7.10 16.71 10.32
CA LEU A 44 7.75 16.97 9.04
C LEU A 44 6.84 16.60 7.85
N VAL A 45 6.12 15.48 7.95
CA VAL A 45 5.18 15.01 6.94
C VAL A 45 3.91 15.85 6.98
N LYS A 46 3.37 16.17 8.17
CA LYS A 46 2.20 17.06 8.33
C LYS A 46 2.44 18.47 7.76
N GLU A 47 3.63 19.04 7.96
CA GLU A 47 4.02 20.31 7.36
C GLU A 47 4.08 20.23 5.82
N ALA A 48 4.56 19.11 5.28
CA ALA A 48 4.58 18.88 3.84
C ALA A 48 3.17 18.78 3.26
N TYR A 49 2.26 18.08 3.93
CA TYR A 49 0.82 18.05 3.59
C TYR A 49 0.25 19.47 3.49
N LYS A 50 0.45 20.28 4.52
CA LYS A 50 -0.05 21.66 4.55
C LYS A 50 0.49 22.52 3.41
N LYS A 51 1.77 22.35 3.08
CA LYS A 51 2.40 23.07 1.97
C LYS A 51 1.88 22.62 0.61
N LEU A 52 1.61 21.32 0.43
CA LEU A 52 1.13 20.78 -0.85
C LEU A 52 -0.35 21.09 -1.09
N TYR A 53 -1.21 20.87 -0.09
CA TYR A 53 -2.66 20.96 -0.24
C TYR A 53 -3.25 22.29 0.22
N GLY A 54 -2.45 23.16 0.84
CA GLY A 54 -2.90 24.47 1.35
C GLY A 54 -3.77 24.40 2.62
N GLU A 55 -4.00 23.21 3.15
CA GLU A 55 -4.87 22.92 4.30
C GLU A 55 -4.22 21.89 5.23
N ASN A 56 -4.65 21.86 6.50
CA ASN A 56 -4.22 20.80 7.40
C ASN A 56 -4.89 19.48 7.00
N ILE A 57 -4.29 18.37 7.43
CA ILE A 57 -4.93 17.05 7.34
C ILE A 57 -6.32 17.14 8.03
N PRO A 58 -7.43 16.78 7.35
CA PRO A 58 -8.77 16.95 7.87
C PRO A 58 -8.96 16.18 9.17
N GLU A 59 -8.65 14.89 9.16
CA GLU A 59 -8.78 14.01 10.32
C GLU A 59 -7.73 12.89 10.35
N SER A 60 -7.36 12.33 9.20
CA SER A 60 -6.32 11.30 9.06
C SER A 60 -5.65 11.35 7.69
N ALA A 61 -4.65 10.49 7.45
CA ALA A 61 -3.98 10.34 6.17
C ALA A 61 -4.02 8.87 5.72
N ASP A 62 -3.97 8.67 4.40
CA ASP A 62 -3.96 7.35 3.80
C ASP A 62 -2.75 7.16 2.87
N THR A 63 -2.29 5.92 2.81
CA THR A 63 -1.38 5.40 1.80
C THR A 63 -2.21 4.64 0.78
N ILE A 64 -2.48 5.27 -0.38
CA ILE A 64 -3.54 4.85 -1.33
C ILE A 64 -3.37 3.40 -1.75
N PHE A 65 -2.21 3.11 -2.34
CA PHE A 65 -1.83 1.75 -2.74
C PHE A 65 -1.03 1.04 -1.65
N ASN A 66 -1.43 -0.19 -1.34
CA ASN A 66 -0.73 -1.04 -0.39
C ASN A 66 0.05 -2.16 -1.10
N ALA A 67 1.37 -2.00 -1.18
CA ALA A 67 2.24 -2.97 -1.84
C ALA A 67 2.33 -4.32 -1.09
N PHE A 68 2.03 -4.37 0.22
CA PHE A 68 2.11 -5.61 0.99
C PHE A 68 1.09 -6.67 0.56
N ILE A 69 -0.06 -6.26 0.02
CA ILE A 69 -1.13 -7.18 -0.39
C ILE A 69 -0.63 -8.14 -1.50
N PRO A 70 -0.26 -7.64 -2.70
CA PRO A 70 0.25 -8.52 -3.76
C PRO A 70 1.63 -9.11 -3.42
N PHE A 71 2.45 -8.43 -2.61
CA PHE A 71 3.75 -8.94 -2.19
C PHE A 71 3.63 -10.18 -1.32
N LEU A 72 2.82 -10.14 -0.25
CA LEU A 72 2.67 -11.27 0.66
C LEU A 72 1.98 -12.45 -0.01
N ASP A 73 1.06 -12.21 -0.94
CA ASP A 73 0.45 -13.28 -1.74
C ASP A 73 1.50 -14.03 -2.56
N PHE A 74 2.38 -13.31 -3.28
CA PHE A 74 3.49 -13.91 -4.01
C PHE A 74 4.46 -14.64 -3.07
N CYS A 75 4.88 -14.01 -1.98
CA CYS A 75 5.84 -14.61 -1.05
C CYS A 75 5.29 -15.87 -0.38
N ARG A 76 4.01 -15.88 0.04
CA ARG A 76 3.34 -17.07 0.60
C ARG A 76 3.37 -18.22 -0.38
N ALA A 77 3.05 -17.97 -1.64
CA ALA A 77 3.09 -19.00 -2.69
C ALA A 77 4.48 -19.62 -2.83
N LYS A 78 5.53 -18.79 -2.88
CA LYS A 78 6.91 -19.27 -3.01
C LYS A 78 7.39 -20.00 -1.76
N LEU A 79 7.08 -19.51 -0.57
CA LEU A 79 7.40 -20.19 0.69
C LEU A 79 6.76 -21.59 0.77
N ILE A 80 5.52 -21.75 0.30
CA ILE A 80 4.86 -23.07 0.26
C ILE A 80 5.58 -24.02 -0.70
N LEU A 81 5.98 -23.54 -1.88
CA LEU A 81 6.76 -24.34 -2.85
C LEU A 81 8.15 -24.73 -2.32
N LEU A 82 8.71 -23.90 -1.44
CA LEU A 82 9.94 -24.17 -0.69
C LEU A 82 9.72 -25.08 0.54
N ASN A 83 8.52 -25.65 0.71
CA ASN A 83 8.12 -26.51 1.82
C ASN A 83 8.10 -25.85 3.21
N HIS A 84 7.93 -24.52 3.28
CA HIS A 84 7.69 -23.83 4.55
C HIS A 84 6.21 -23.90 4.94
N ASN A 85 5.95 -24.13 6.23
CA ASN A 85 4.61 -24.03 6.77
C ASN A 85 4.26 -22.57 7.06
N VAL A 86 3.43 -21.97 6.21
CA VAL A 86 2.92 -20.60 6.39
C VAL A 86 1.49 -20.54 6.92
N ARG A 87 0.90 -21.70 7.25
CA ARG A 87 -0.48 -21.79 7.72
C ARG A 87 -0.60 -21.22 9.13
N ASN A 88 -1.57 -20.32 9.33
CA ASN A 88 -1.87 -19.69 10.61
C ASN A 88 -0.70 -18.89 11.21
N LEU A 89 0.27 -18.43 10.40
CA LEU A 89 1.27 -17.50 10.88
C LEU A 89 0.65 -16.13 11.09
N GLU A 90 0.95 -15.53 12.23
CA GLU A 90 0.68 -14.12 12.44
C GLU A 90 1.46 -13.29 11.42
N GLN A 91 0.95 -12.10 11.09
CA GLN A 91 1.54 -11.28 10.02
C GLN A 91 3.00 -10.92 10.29
N GLU A 92 3.37 -10.65 11.55
CA GLU A 92 4.76 -10.38 11.92
C GLU A 92 5.66 -11.60 11.70
N GLU A 93 5.20 -12.79 12.08
CA GLU A 93 5.96 -14.04 11.89
C GLU A 93 6.15 -14.35 10.41
N LEU A 94 5.11 -14.16 9.61
CA LEU A 94 5.19 -14.30 8.16
C LEU A 94 6.21 -13.32 7.57
N LEU A 95 6.18 -12.05 7.97
CA LEU A 95 7.13 -11.04 7.49
C LEU A 95 8.57 -11.39 7.85
N ARG A 96 8.81 -11.90 9.07
CA ARG A 96 10.14 -12.39 9.49
C ARG A 96 10.60 -13.57 8.65
N LEU A 97 9.70 -14.52 8.37
CA LEU A 97 10.01 -15.67 7.52
C LEU A 97 10.32 -15.23 6.08
N VAL A 98 9.51 -14.34 5.50
CA VAL A 98 9.77 -13.76 4.17
C VAL A 98 11.13 -13.08 4.14
N TYR A 99 11.45 -12.26 5.16
CA TYR A 99 12.73 -11.56 5.25
C TYR A 99 13.93 -12.51 5.20
N LEU A 100 13.86 -13.63 5.92
CA LEU A 100 14.93 -14.64 5.98
C LEU A 100 15.13 -15.38 4.66
N HIS A 101 14.07 -15.51 3.85
CA HIS A 101 14.05 -16.32 2.63
C HIS A 101 13.91 -15.48 1.35
N LEU A 102 14.16 -14.16 1.41
CA LEU A 102 14.00 -13.27 0.24
C LEU A 102 14.79 -13.76 -0.99
N ASP A 103 16.06 -14.16 -0.80
CA ASP A 103 16.93 -14.61 -1.89
C ASP A 103 16.37 -15.88 -2.57
N GLU A 104 15.76 -16.79 -1.80
CA GLU A 104 15.15 -18.02 -2.33
C GLU A 104 13.79 -17.75 -2.99
N ILE A 105 12.99 -16.86 -2.40
CA ILE A 105 11.68 -16.43 -2.92
C ILE A 105 11.84 -15.78 -4.30
N PHE A 106 12.87 -14.95 -4.48
CA PHE A 106 13.12 -14.20 -5.71
C PHE A 106 14.13 -14.88 -6.65
N ASN A 107 14.58 -16.10 -6.35
CA ASN A 107 15.44 -16.86 -7.26
C ASN A 107 14.71 -17.13 -8.60
N GLY A 108 15.21 -16.54 -9.68
CA GLY A 108 14.55 -16.56 -11.00
C GLY A 108 13.51 -15.45 -11.25
N TYR A 109 13.33 -14.52 -10.30
CA TYR A 109 12.34 -13.43 -10.35
C TYR A 109 12.96 -12.05 -10.07
N SER A 110 14.22 -11.82 -10.47
CA SER A 110 14.95 -10.56 -10.19
C SER A 110 14.23 -9.31 -10.69
N ASP A 111 13.55 -9.39 -11.84
CA ASP A 111 12.80 -8.27 -12.40
C ASP A 111 11.59 -7.91 -11.52
N LEU A 112 10.90 -8.93 -11.01
CA LEU A 112 9.79 -8.74 -10.07
C LEU A 112 10.29 -8.20 -8.72
N GLU A 113 11.44 -8.67 -8.24
CA GLU A 113 12.08 -8.11 -7.04
C GLU A 113 12.38 -6.62 -7.21
N SER A 114 12.93 -6.22 -8.36
CA SER A 114 13.21 -4.82 -8.68
C SER A 114 11.93 -3.97 -8.68
N LEU A 115 10.85 -4.50 -9.28
CA LEU A 115 9.54 -3.86 -9.28
C LEU A 115 8.98 -3.69 -7.86
N PHE A 116 9.03 -4.72 -7.02
CA PHE A 116 8.58 -4.60 -5.63
C PHE A 116 9.44 -3.64 -4.82
N ASN A 117 10.76 -3.64 -4.98
CA ASN A 117 11.63 -2.66 -4.32
C ASN A 117 11.20 -1.22 -4.68
N ARG A 118 10.97 -0.93 -5.96
CA ARG A 118 10.49 0.38 -6.39
C ARG A 118 9.10 0.68 -5.84
N TYR A 119 8.20 -0.30 -5.88
CA TYR A 119 6.83 -0.12 -5.40
C TYR A 119 6.77 0.15 -3.90
N PHE A 120 7.56 -0.55 -3.07
CA PHE A 120 7.67 -0.25 -1.64
C PHE A 120 8.25 1.14 -1.38
N ASP A 121 9.28 1.54 -2.13
CA ASP A 121 9.84 2.89 -1.98
C ASP A 121 8.82 3.98 -2.31
N LEU A 122 7.97 3.73 -3.32
CA LEU A 122 6.89 4.63 -3.71
C LEU A 122 5.67 4.56 -2.79
N MET A 123 5.34 3.38 -2.25
CA MET A 123 4.25 3.20 -1.28
C MET A 123 4.46 4.12 -0.08
N TYR A 124 5.69 4.20 0.41
CA TYR A 124 6.09 5.06 1.52
C TYR A 124 6.63 6.42 1.08
N SER A 125 6.36 6.82 -0.17
CA SER A 125 6.67 8.16 -0.65
C SER A 125 5.49 9.10 -0.42
N PHE A 126 5.77 10.40 -0.47
CA PHE A 126 4.74 11.42 -0.34
C PHE A 126 3.72 11.39 -1.50
N SER A 127 4.08 10.85 -2.68
CA SER A 127 3.14 10.71 -3.80
C SER A 127 2.04 9.68 -3.59
N ASN A 128 2.20 8.74 -2.67
CA ASN A 128 1.14 7.77 -2.39
C ASN A 128 0.24 8.21 -1.23
N MET A 129 0.47 9.42 -0.70
CA MET A 129 -0.10 9.92 0.54
C MET A 129 -1.22 10.93 0.30
N MET A 130 -2.39 10.74 0.88
CA MET A 130 -3.50 11.68 0.76
C MET A 130 -4.19 11.96 2.11
N PRO A 131 -4.65 13.19 2.35
CA PRO A 131 -5.52 13.48 3.49
C PRO A 131 -6.88 12.77 3.32
N VAL A 132 -7.44 12.24 4.40
CA VAL A 132 -8.74 11.53 4.39
C VAL A 132 -9.55 11.81 5.66
N PRO A 133 -10.87 11.57 5.65
CA PRO A 133 -11.70 11.56 6.85
C PRO A 133 -11.28 10.47 7.84
N LYS A 134 -11.68 10.60 9.10
CA LYS A 134 -11.44 9.56 10.12
C LYS A 134 -12.17 8.28 9.72
N TYR A 135 -11.51 7.16 9.99
CA TYR A 135 -12.00 5.81 9.67
C TYR A 135 -12.12 5.50 8.17
N PHE A 136 -11.53 6.30 7.28
CA PHE A 136 -11.46 5.98 5.85
C PHE A 136 -10.86 4.59 5.58
N ASN A 137 -9.78 4.24 6.30
CA ASN A 137 -9.16 2.91 6.26
C ASN A 137 -9.88 1.85 7.10
N GLY A 138 -10.93 2.22 7.83
CA GLY A 138 -11.63 1.36 8.79
C GLY A 138 -11.01 1.40 10.19
N SER A 139 -11.58 0.59 11.08
CA SER A 139 -11.06 0.26 12.41
C SER A 139 -11.66 -1.08 12.85
N ASP A 140 -11.30 -1.59 14.02
CA ASP A 140 -11.79 -2.89 14.53
C ASP A 140 -13.32 -3.06 14.52
N ASN A 141 -14.07 -1.95 14.58
CA ASN A 141 -15.53 -1.94 14.63
C ASN A 141 -16.18 -1.23 13.42
N LYS A 142 -15.38 -0.81 12.43
CA LYS A 142 -15.87 -0.01 11.29
C LYS A 142 -15.20 -0.47 10.01
N ASN A 143 -16.00 -0.85 9.03
CA ASN A 143 -15.48 -1.22 7.74
C ASN A 143 -15.08 0.01 6.92
N GLY A 144 -13.91 -0.03 6.28
CA GLY A 144 -13.40 1.00 5.40
C GLY A 144 -12.53 0.41 4.30
N LYS A 145 -11.70 1.23 3.65
CA LYS A 145 -10.82 0.76 2.55
C LYS A 145 -9.97 -0.43 2.95
N GLY A 146 -9.38 -0.40 4.14
CA GLY A 146 -8.52 -1.44 4.67
C GLY A 146 -9.22 -2.74 5.11
N THR A 147 -10.55 -2.82 5.03
CA THR A 147 -11.28 -4.04 5.40
C THR A 147 -10.96 -5.17 4.44
N TRP A 148 -10.19 -6.16 4.93
CA TRP A 148 -9.65 -7.24 4.12
C TRP A 148 -10.73 -8.04 3.37
N GLU A 149 -11.79 -8.46 4.05
CA GLU A 149 -12.84 -9.31 3.46
C GLU A 149 -13.71 -8.60 2.42
N LEU A 150 -13.76 -7.26 2.44
CA LEU A 150 -14.58 -6.48 1.51
C LEU A 150 -13.75 -5.97 0.32
N ASN A 151 -12.55 -5.46 0.59
CA ASN A 151 -11.79 -4.68 -0.39
C ASN A 151 -10.37 -5.19 -0.60
N LYS A 152 -9.82 -6.01 0.33
CA LYS A 152 -8.38 -6.32 0.41
C LYS A 152 -7.46 -5.09 0.32
N ASP A 153 -7.95 -3.94 0.76
CA ASP A 153 -7.24 -2.65 0.70
C ASP A 153 -6.94 -2.14 -0.74
N TYR A 154 -7.65 -2.67 -1.75
CA TYR A 154 -7.59 -2.16 -3.11
C TYR A 154 -8.53 -0.95 -3.30
N PRO A 155 -8.03 0.20 -3.78
CA PRO A 155 -8.83 1.43 -3.88
C PRO A 155 -10.00 1.31 -4.87
N SER A 156 -9.81 0.62 -5.99
CA SER A 156 -10.86 0.38 -6.99
C SER A 156 -12.03 -0.43 -6.44
N ILE A 157 -11.75 -1.48 -5.69
CA ILE A 157 -12.76 -2.31 -5.05
C ILE A 157 -13.49 -1.52 -3.95
N TYR A 158 -12.74 -0.76 -3.15
CA TYR A 158 -13.35 0.12 -2.15
C TYR A 158 -14.31 1.12 -2.79
N TYR A 159 -13.88 1.80 -3.87
CA TYR A 159 -14.73 2.76 -4.56
C TYR A 159 -15.98 2.13 -5.17
N LYS A 160 -15.85 0.94 -5.76
CA LYS A 160 -17.00 0.16 -6.25
C LYS A 160 -17.96 -0.19 -5.12
N ASN A 161 -17.47 -0.60 -3.96
CA ASN A 161 -18.32 -0.90 -2.82
C ASN A 161 -19.00 0.36 -2.26
N LEU A 162 -18.40 1.54 -2.41
CA LEU A 162 -19.06 2.81 -2.08
C LEU A 162 -20.24 3.17 -3.01
N GLU A 163 -20.39 2.50 -4.16
CA GLU A 163 -21.56 2.64 -5.04
C GLU A 163 -22.77 1.83 -4.55
N ASP A 164 -22.55 0.89 -3.62
CA ASP A 164 -23.57 0.05 -3.00
C ASP A 164 -23.82 0.51 -1.54
N GLU A 165 -24.98 1.12 -1.30
CA GLU A 165 -25.38 1.60 0.04
C GLU A 165 -25.48 0.45 1.06
N ASP A 166 -25.60 -0.80 0.62
CA ASP A 166 -25.67 -1.99 1.46
C ASP A 166 -24.31 -2.70 1.65
N SER A 167 -23.21 -2.15 1.11
CA SER A 167 -21.84 -2.73 1.13
C SER A 167 -21.19 -2.92 2.51
N SER A 168 -21.92 -2.62 3.59
CA SER A 168 -21.45 -2.70 4.98
C SER A 168 -20.27 -1.77 5.31
N ILE A 169 -19.88 -0.86 4.41
CA ILE A 169 -18.89 0.20 4.67
C ILE A 169 -19.47 1.23 5.65
N ASP A 170 -18.69 1.64 6.66
CA ASP A 170 -19.10 2.68 7.61
C ASP A 170 -19.23 4.03 6.90
N ASN A 171 -20.36 4.72 7.10
CA ASN A 171 -20.67 6.01 6.48
C ASN A 171 -20.49 6.01 4.94
N VAL A 172 -20.98 4.95 4.28
CA VAL A 172 -20.83 4.72 2.83
C VAL A 172 -21.17 5.96 2.00
N THR A 173 -22.30 6.62 2.27
CA THR A 173 -22.75 7.81 1.53
C THR A 173 -21.82 9.00 1.74
N GLU A 174 -21.38 9.28 2.98
CA GLU A 174 -20.44 10.36 3.26
C GLU A 174 -19.06 10.09 2.65
N MET A 175 -18.57 8.85 2.71
CA MET A 175 -17.28 8.46 2.15
C MET A 175 -17.28 8.54 0.62
N LYS A 176 -18.36 8.09 -0.03
CA LYS A 176 -18.53 8.22 -1.49
C LYS A 176 -18.51 9.69 -1.90
N LYS A 177 -19.33 10.51 -1.25
CA LYS A 177 -19.41 11.94 -1.52
C LYS A 177 -18.07 12.62 -1.32
N TRP A 178 -17.38 12.36 -0.21
CA TRP A 178 -16.09 12.95 0.07
C TRP A 178 -15.07 12.58 -1.01
N LEU A 179 -15.02 11.30 -1.40
CA LEU A 179 -14.07 10.83 -2.40
C LEU A 179 -14.35 11.47 -3.76
N ASP A 180 -15.61 11.50 -4.21
CA ASP A 180 -16.03 12.15 -5.47
C ASP A 180 -15.65 13.63 -5.51
N GLU A 181 -15.83 14.36 -4.41
CA GLU A 181 -15.51 15.79 -4.31
C GLU A 181 -13.99 16.06 -4.26
N ASN A 182 -13.15 15.06 -3.93
CA ASN A 182 -11.72 15.25 -3.69
C ASN A 182 -10.80 14.50 -4.67
N MET A 183 -11.31 13.57 -5.50
CA MET A 183 -10.47 12.80 -6.43
C MET A 183 -9.66 13.68 -7.39
N GLU A 184 -10.30 14.71 -7.96
CA GLU A 184 -9.64 15.67 -8.85
C GLU A 184 -8.63 16.52 -8.09
N LYS A 185 -9.05 17.08 -6.94
CA LYS A 185 -8.22 17.93 -6.07
C LYS A 185 -6.91 17.25 -5.69
N TYR A 186 -6.95 15.95 -5.38
CA TYR A 186 -5.78 15.18 -4.96
C TYR A 186 -5.13 14.38 -6.08
N ARG A 187 -5.65 14.48 -7.32
CA ARG A 187 -5.16 13.82 -8.55
C ARG A 187 -5.09 12.30 -8.42
N ILE A 188 -6.10 11.70 -7.81
CA ILE A 188 -6.13 10.26 -7.47
C ILE A 188 -7.13 9.46 -8.31
N GLU A 189 -7.89 10.10 -9.20
CA GLU A 189 -8.94 9.44 -9.99
C GLU A 189 -8.45 8.16 -10.68
N GLN A 190 -7.34 8.24 -11.42
CA GLN A 190 -6.77 7.09 -12.12
C GLN A 190 -6.24 6.00 -11.16
N MET A 191 -5.85 6.36 -9.93
CA MET A 191 -5.40 5.40 -8.93
C MET A 191 -6.56 4.53 -8.44
N TYR A 192 -7.76 5.10 -8.38
CA TYR A 192 -9.00 4.39 -8.04
C TYR A 192 -9.60 3.58 -9.20
N MET A 193 -9.02 3.67 -10.41
CA MET A 193 -9.40 2.84 -11.57
C MET A 193 -8.46 1.64 -11.77
N LEU A 194 -7.41 1.50 -10.96
CA LEU A 194 -6.50 0.36 -11.07
C LEU A 194 -7.12 -0.88 -10.42
N GLU A 195 -7.56 -1.82 -11.25
CA GLU A 195 -8.07 -3.11 -10.80
C GLU A 195 -6.98 -3.95 -10.12
N PRO A 196 -7.35 -4.82 -9.15
CA PRO A 196 -6.44 -5.78 -8.54
C PRO A 196 -5.77 -6.70 -9.59
N PRO A 197 -4.60 -7.29 -9.31
CA PRO A 197 -3.92 -8.22 -10.23
C PRO A 197 -4.71 -9.51 -10.51
N TYR A 198 -5.69 -9.83 -9.67
CA TYR A 198 -6.60 -10.98 -9.77
C TYR A 198 -7.81 -10.75 -8.84
N PRO A 199 -8.93 -11.49 -9.00
CA PRO A 199 -10.12 -11.32 -8.15
C PRO A 199 -9.80 -11.36 -6.65
N ILE A 200 -10.53 -10.56 -5.86
CA ILE A 200 -10.25 -10.41 -4.42
C ILE A 200 -10.53 -11.67 -3.60
N ASP A 201 -11.33 -12.61 -4.09
CA ASP A 201 -11.54 -13.92 -3.46
C ASP A 201 -10.44 -14.94 -3.81
N GLU A 202 -9.54 -14.57 -4.72
CA GLU A 202 -8.41 -15.38 -5.14
C GLU A 202 -7.07 -14.91 -4.49
N TYR A 203 -6.05 -15.74 -4.67
CA TYR A 203 -4.64 -15.47 -4.32
C TYR A 203 -3.75 -15.75 -5.54
N TYR A 204 -2.48 -15.35 -5.48
CA TYR A 204 -1.49 -15.59 -6.56
C TYR A 204 -1.45 -17.06 -7.06
N GLY A 205 -1.65 -18.03 -6.16
CA GLY A 205 -1.68 -19.46 -6.48
C GLY A 205 -0.32 -20.13 -6.37
N TYR A 206 -0.24 -21.44 -6.68
CA TYR A 206 0.98 -22.25 -6.53
C TYR A 206 1.80 -22.37 -7.82
N ASN A 207 1.49 -21.58 -8.83
CA ASN A 207 2.17 -21.54 -10.12
C ASN A 207 2.27 -20.07 -10.60
N ASP A 208 2.83 -19.86 -11.79
CA ASP A 208 3.06 -18.51 -12.34
C ASP A 208 2.00 -18.07 -13.35
N ASP A 209 0.83 -18.70 -13.38
CA ASP A 209 -0.25 -18.34 -14.32
C ASP A 209 -0.72 -16.88 -14.15
N LYS A 210 -0.49 -16.29 -12.96
CA LYS A 210 -0.84 -14.90 -12.62
C LYS A 210 0.36 -13.94 -12.59
N LEU A 211 1.55 -14.39 -12.95
CA LEU A 211 2.78 -13.59 -12.87
C LEU A 211 2.70 -12.33 -13.73
N ASP A 212 2.23 -12.45 -14.98
CA ASP A 212 2.11 -11.32 -15.89
C ASP A 212 1.10 -10.27 -15.41
N ASN A 213 -0.01 -10.71 -14.83
CA ASN A 213 -1.01 -9.82 -14.23
C ASN A 213 -0.42 -9.08 -13.02
N LEU A 214 0.30 -9.78 -12.15
CA LEU A 214 1.00 -9.18 -11.02
C LEU A 214 2.02 -8.13 -11.46
N ILE A 215 2.86 -8.46 -12.46
CA ILE A 215 3.85 -7.53 -13.02
C ILE A 215 3.15 -6.30 -13.62
N SER A 216 2.08 -6.50 -14.39
CA SER A 216 1.31 -5.43 -15.00
C SER A 216 0.72 -4.49 -13.94
N PHE A 217 0.10 -5.06 -12.90
CA PHE A 217 -0.44 -4.30 -11.77
C PHE A 217 0.62 -3.45 -11.09
N ILE A 218 1.78 -4.03 -10.74
CA ILE A 218 2.86 -3.30 -10.05
C ILE A 218 3.39 -2.17 -10.94
N LYS A 219 3.61 -2.42 -12.23
CA LYS A 219 4.07 -1.39 -13.19
C LYS A 219 3.08 -0.24 -13.28
N ASN A 220 1.78 -0.53 -13.35
CA ASN A 220 0.74 0.49 -13.41
C ASN A 220 0.63 1.26 -12.10
N ALA A 221 0.70 0.61 -10.94
CA ALA A 221 0.70 1.27 -9.64
C ALA A 221 1.90 2.22 -9.49
N ILE A 222 3.11 1.76 -9.86
CA ILE A 222 4.33 2.59 -9.88
C ILE A 222 4.11 3.82 -10.75
N ARG A 223 3.66 3.64 -12.00
CA ARG A 223 3.43 4.73 -12.94
C ARG A 223 2.42 5.74 -12.39
N LEU A 224 1.30 5.27 -11.84
CA LEU A 224 0.26 6.14 -11.29
C LEU A 224 0.74 6.95 -10.08
N ILE A 225 1.56 6.36 -9.20
CA ILE A 225 2.17 7.10 -8.09
C ILE A 225 3.14 8.15 -8.63
N GLU A 226 3.97 7.80 -9.62
CA GLU A 226 4.95 8.70 -10.22
C GLU A 226 4.28 9.87 -10.96
N ASP A 227 3.19 9.60 -11.67
CA ASP A 227 2.44 10.58 -12.47
C ASP A 227 1.60 11.55 -11.62
N ARG A 228 1.28 11.20 -10.36
CA ARG A 228 0.31 11.95 -9.54
C ARG A 228 0.60 13.45 -9.45
N PHE A 229 1.87 13.84 -9.34
CA PHE A 229 2.27 15.24 -9.19
C PHE A 229 3.00 15.82 -10.42
N ASN A 230 2.98 15.10 -11.54
CA ASN A 230 3.51 15.61 -12.82
C ASN A 230 2.45 16.38 -13.63
#